data_AF-A0A1F8EL01-F1
#
_entry.id   AF-A0A1F8EL01-F1
#
_cell.length_a   1.000
_cell.length_b   1.000
_cell.length_c   1.000
_cell.angle_alpha   90.00
_cell.angle_beta   90.00
_cell.angle_gamma   90.00
#
_symmetry.space_group_name_H-M   'P 1'
#
loop_
_entity.id
_entity.type
_entity.pdbx_description
1 polymer ?
#
loop_
_entity_poly.entity_id
_entity_poly.type
_entity_poly.pdbx_seq_one_letter_code
_entity_poly.pdbx_strand_id
1 'polypeptide(L)'
;MELDGILHFFCEAGFGGGYWAFQDRKFIEPNTSYLICNKCYLYWNRTKNSECPTANISNIRNIPLDKAVDLNFQLPPECETSQHNFRPIADECWSYDGLHILENGDILTVNSKDDPNTIIWKGTIKLSGLAPGCAHVNGVLKVFSFQEDTDKNTWLKWFFEEYPAKLIKIRPQR
;
A
#
# COMPACT_ATOMS: atom_id res chain seq x y z
N MET A 1 3.57 23.81 -1.74
CA MET A 1 3.65 23.20 -0.39
C MET A 1 4.48 21.94 -0.54
N GLU A 2 5.45 21.73 0.35
CA GLU A 2 6.25 20.50 0.38
C GLU A 2 5.54 19.49 1.30
N LEU A 3 5.39 18.26 0.82
CA LEU A 3 4.82 17.13 1.55
C LEU A 3 5.94 16.17 1.95
N ASP A 4 5.78 15.50 3.09
CA ASP A 4 6.70 14.49 3.61
C ASP A 4 6.01 13.14 3.66
N GLY A 5 6.68 12.08 3.21
CA GLY A 5 5.99 10.84 2.90
C GLY A 5 6.89 9.70 2.49
N ILE A 6 6.28 8.74 1.82
CA ILE A 6 6.92 7.57 1.24
C ILE A 6 6.49 7.41 -0.21
N LEU A 7 7.35 6.80 -1.01
CA LEU A 7 6.97 6.33 -2.33
C LEU A 7 6.11 5.08 -2.23
N HIS A 8 5.22 4.88 -3.19
CA HIS A 8 4.37 3.69 -3.20
C HIS A 8 3.90 3.37 -4.63
N PHE A 9 3.88 2.10 -4.98
CA PHE A 9 3.28 1.67 -6.24
C PHE A 9 1.78 1.39 -6.05
N PHE A 10 0.94 2.34 -6.49
CA PHE A 10 -0.50 2.21 -6.35
C PHE A 10 -1.10 1.41 -7.52
N CYS A 11 -1.74 0.28 -7.22
CA CYS A 11 -2.46 -0.53 -8.20
C CYS A 11 -3.96 -0.43 -7.96
N GLU A 12 -4.71 0.17 -8.90
CA GLU A 12 -6.16 0.19 -8.81
C GLU A 12 -6.72 -1.20 -9.18
N ALA A 13 -7.55 -1.75 -8.29
CA ALA A 13 -8.13 -3.07 -8.49
C ALA A 13 -8.92 -3.14 -9.80
N GLY A 14 -8.57 -4.09 -10.67
CA GLY A 14 -9.33 -4.40 -11.90
C GLY A 14 -8.71 -3.92 -13.22
N PHE A 15 -7.76 -2.97 -13.20
CA PHE A 15 -7.18 -2.42 -14.43
C PHE A 15 -5.84 -3.05 -14.86
N GLY A 16 -5.30 -3.96 -14.04
CA GLY A 16 -4.12 -4.77 -14.38
C GLY A 16 -2.82 -3.96 -14.52
N GLY A 17 -2.79 -2.71 -14.05
CA GLY A 17 -1.60 -1.87 -14.00
C GLY A 17 -1.65 -0.87 -12.86
N GLY A 18 -0.54 -0.16 -12.63
CA GLY A 18 -0.42 0.76 -11.51
C GLY A 18 0.32 2.04 -11.82
N TYR A 19 0.26 2.95 -10.86
CA TYR A 19 0.76 4.30 -10.91
C TYR A 19 1.89 4.49 -9.90
N TRP A 20 2.86 5.32 -10.27
CA TRP A 20 3.82 5.86 -9.30
C TRP A 20 3.10 6.85 -8.41
N ALA A 21 3.04 6.53 -7.13
CA ALA A 21 2.37 7.35 -6.14
C ALA A 21 3.32 7.73 -5.00
N PHE A 22 2.94 8.78 -4.32
CA PHE A 22 3.51 9.24 -3.07
C PHE A 22 2.41 9.21 -2.02
N GLN A 23 2.69 8.63 -0.87
CA GLN A 23 1.78 8.63 0.27
C GLN A 23 2.30 9.64 1.30
N ASP A 24 1.50 10.66 1.59
CA ASP A 24 1.79 11.63 2.64
C ASP A 24 1.72 10.95 4.01
N ARG A 25 2.80 11.10 4.79
CA ARG A 25 3.00 10.43 6.07
C ARG A 25 1.94 10.80 7.10
N LYS A 26 1.35 12.00 7.04
CA LYS A 26 0.31 12.39 8.01
C LYS A 26 -0.97 11.55 7.90
N PHE A 27 -1.13 10.81 6.80
CA PHE A 27 -2.27 9.93 6.53
C PHE A 27 -1.91 8.43 6.65
N ILE A 28 -0.75 8.14 7.24
CA ILE A 28 -0.33 6.78 7.60
C ILE A 28 -0.42 6.67 9.12
N GLU A 29 -1.31 5.80 9.60
CA GLU A 29 -1.53 5.61 11.03
C GLU A 29 -1.34 4.13 11.41
N PRO A 30 -0.89 3.82 12.64
CA PRO A 30 -0.88 2.45 13.13
C PRO A 30 -2.27 1.82 13.04
N ASN A 31 -2.35 0.60 12.51
CA ASN A 31 -3.61 -0.09 12.37
C ASN A 31 -4.12 -0.61 13.72
N THR A 32 -5.05 0.14 14.31
CA THR A 32 -5.75 -0.25 15.54
C THR A 32 -7.20 -0.71 15.28
N SER A 33 -7.65 -0.59 14.03
CA SER A 33 -9.07 -0.67 13.66
C SER A 33 -9.44 -1.97 12.96
N TYR A 34 -8.54 -2.50 12.14
CA TYR A 34 -8.77 -3.66 11.28
C TYR A 34 -8.05 -4.86 11.84
N LEU A 35 -8.80 -5.68 12.57
CA LEU A 35 -8.26 -6.79 13.33
C LEU A 35 -8.73 -8.14 12.77
N ILE A 36 -7.90 -9.15 12.94
CA ILE A 36 -8.21 -10.54 12.61
C ILE A 36 -7.87 -11.45 13.78
N CYS A 37 -8.75 -12.40 14.08
CA CYS A 37 -8.49 -13.40 15.10
C CYS A 37 -7.43 -14.40 14.60
N ASN A 38 -6.41 -14.67 15.43
CA ASN A 38 -5.34 -15.63 15.12
C ASN A 38 -5.82 -17.08 14.97
N LYS A 39 -6.99 -17.41 15.51
CA LYS A 39 -7.53 -18.78 15.55
C LYS A 39 -8.60 -19.02 14.50
N CYS A 40 -9.66 -18.20 14.53
CA CYS A 40 -10.84 -18.38 13.68
C CYS A 40 -10.84 -17.47 12.45
N TYR A 41 -9.85 -16.60 12.28
CA TYR A 41 -9.75 -15.62 11.19
C TYR A 41 -10.96 -14.67 11.07
N LEU A 42 -11.74 -14.53 12.15
CA LEU A 42 -12.83 -13.55 12.20
C LEU A 42 -12.26 -12.14 12.04
N TYR A 43 -12.79 -11.42 11.05
CA TYR A 43 -12.49 -10.02 10.80
C TYR A 43 -13.31 -9.12 11.72
N TRP A 44 -12.65 -8.15 12.34
CA TRP A 44 -13.28 -7.14 13.18
C TRP A 44 -12.81 -5.74 12.78
N ASN A 45 -13.76 -4.91 12.37
CA ASN A 45 -13.56 -3.48 12.18
C ASN A 45 -14.08 -2.73 13.41
N ARG A 46 -13.16 -2.26 14.27
CA ARG A 46 -13.48 -1.56 15.53
C ARG A 46 -14.10 -0.18 15.34
N THR A 47 -13.83 0.49 14.22
CA THR A 47 -14.42 1.81 13.95
C THR A 47 -15.87 1.70 13.49
N LYS A 48 -16.23 0.62 12.81
CA LYS A 48 -17.62 0.33 12.41
C LYS A 48 -18.43 -0.34 13.51
N ASN A 49 -17.80 -1.19 14.31
CA ASN A 49 -18.46 -1.87 15.42
C ASN A 49 -17.50 -1.92 16.62
N SER A 50 -17.78 -1.10 17.64
CA SER A 50 -16.96 -1.03 18.85
C SER A 50 -17.06 -2.29 19.72
N GLU A 51 -18.12 -3.09 19.55
CA GLU A 51 -18.30 -4.35 20.26
C GLU A 51 -17.64 -5.51 19.53
N CYS A 52 -17.10 -6.46 20.29
CA CYS A 52 -16.49 -7.66 19.73
C CYS A 52 -17.54 -8.47 18.96
N PRO A 53 -17.34 -8.78 17.67
CA PRO A 53 -18.30 -9.55 16.91
C PRO A 53 -18.44 -10.96 17.51
N THR A 54 -19.67 -11.37 17.80
CA THR A 54 -20.00 -12.78 18.04
C THR A 54 -19.80 -13.54 16.72
N ALA A 55 -19.08 -14.66 16.77
CA ALA A 55 -18.86 -15.51 15.60
C ALA A 55 -20.20 -15.91 14.97
N ASN A 56 -20.55 -15.28 13.84
CA ASN A 56 -21.59 -15.78 12.95
C ASN A 56 -20.88 -16.32 11.70
N ILE A 57 -20.92 -17.64 11.58
CA ILE A 57 -20.23 -18.48 10.59
C ILE A 57 -20.64 -18.12 9.14
N SER A 58 -21.66 -17.29 8.94
CA SER A 58 -22.07 -16.83 7.61
C SER A 58 -21.08 -15.88 6.91
N ASN A 59 -20.02 -15.41 7.60
CA ASN A 59 -19.09 -14.41 7.08
C ASN A 59 -17.66 -14.94 6.78
N ILE A 60 -17.47 -16.25 6.53
CA ILE A 60 -16.19 -16.90 6.16
C ILE A 60 -15.60 -16.39 4.81
N ARG A 61 -16.07 -15.27 4.25
CA ARG A 61 -15.61 -14.77 2.95
C ARG A 61 -14.18 -14.23 2.93
N ASN A 62 -13.53 -14.09 4.09
CA ASN A 62 -12.26 -13.36 4.22
C ASN A 62 -11.13 -14.16 4.88
N ILE A 63 -11.07 -15.49 4.73
CA ILE A 63 -9.85 -16.21 5.09
C ILE A 63 -8.74 -15.79 4.11
N PRO A 64 -7.59 -15.26 4.58
CA PRO A 64 -6.44 -15.03 3.71
C PRO A 64 -6.08 -16.31 2.94
N LEU A 65 -5.83 -16.19 1.63
CA LEU A 65 -5.66 -17.37 0.76
C LEU A 65 -4.48 -18.25 1.19
N ASP A 66 -3.40 -17.65 1.69
CA ASP A 66 -2.26 -18.33 2.29
C ASP A 66 -2.67 -19.21 3.47
N LYS A 67 -3.66 -18.78 4.26
CA LYS A 67 -4.20 -19.55 5.39
C LYS A 67 -5.23 -20.59 5.00
N ALA A 68 -5.96 -20.41 3.91
CA ALA A 68 -6.84 -21.45 3.37
C ALA A 68 -6.06 -22.70 2.92
N VAL A 69 -4.84 -22.50 2.39
CA VAL A 69 -3.92 -23.58 2.03
C VAL A 69 -3.40 -24.30 3.28
N ASP A 70 -2.99 -23.57 4.32
CA ASP A 70 -2.58 -24.15 5.61
C ASP A 70 -3.69 -24.99 6.26
N LEU A 71 -4.96 -24.57 6.07
CA LEU A 71 -6.15 -25.27 6.56
C LEU A 71 -6.58 -26.43 5.66
N ASN A 72 -5.87 -26.72 4.57
CA ASN A 72 -6.23 -27.78 3.63
C ASN A 72 -7.67 -27.62 3.09
N PHE A 73 -8.12 -26.37 2.90
CA PHE A 73 -9.50 -25.99 2.55
C PHE A 73 -10.58 -26.37 3.59
N GLN A 74 -10.19 -26.75 4.81
CA GLN A 74 -11.13 -26.96 5.91
C GLN A 74 -11.54 -25.63 6.54
N LEU A 75 -12.74 -25.61 7.14
CA LEU A 75 -13.22 -24.46 7.88
C LEU A 75 -12.35 -24.21 9.12
N PRO A 76 -12.01 -22.95 9.43
CA PRO A 76 -11.27 -22.62 10.63
C PRO A 76 -12.12 -22.93 11.88
N PRO A 77 -11.46 -23.24 13.02
CA PRO A 77 -12.17 -23.53 14.26
C PRO A 77 -12.97 -22.31 14.72
N GLU A 78 -14.15 -22.54 15.27
CA GLU A 78 -14.97 -21.50 15.87
C GLU A 78 -14.37 -21.04 17.20
N CYS A 79 -14.41 -19.73 17.45
CA CYS A 79 -14.04 -19.16 18.74
C CYS A 79 -15.31 -18.61 19.39
N GLU A 80 -15.47 -18.87 20.67
CA GLU A 80 -16.41 -18.11 21.51
C GLU A 80 -15.94 -16.66 21.65
N THR A 81 -16.86 -15.73 21.94
CA THR A 81 -16.57 -14.28 22.02
C THR A 81 -15.42 -13.93 22.95
N SER A 82 -15.29 -14.64 24.08
CA SER A 82 -14.22 -14.43 25.08
C SER A 82 -12.88 -15.06 24.69
N GLN A 83 -12.85 -15.93 23.68
CA GLN A 83 -11.68 -16.71 23.28
C GLN A 83 -10.93 -16.12 22.06
N HIS A 84 -11.46 -15.05 21.47
CA HIS A 84 -10.80 -14.37 20.37
C HIS A 84 -9.49 -13.73 20.82
N ASN A 85 -8.44 -14.00 20.05
CA ASN A 85 -7.15 -13.32 20.18
C ASN A 85 -6.89 -12.55 18.88
N PHE A 86 -7.17 -11.25 18.90
CA PHE A 86 -7.09 -10.38 17.73
C PHE A 86 -5.70 -9.78 17.56
N ARG A 87 -5.27 -9.69 16.30
CA ARG A 87 -4.12 -8.88 15.89
C ARG A 87 -4.49 -7.96 14.72
N PRO A 88 -3.76 -6.87 14.49
CA PRO A 88 -3.91 -6.08 13.27
C PRO A 88 -3.70 -6.94 12.01
N ILE A 89 -4.48 -6.67 10.97
CA ILE A 89 -4.36 -7.34 9.66
C ILE A 89 -3.11 -6.87 8.91
N ALA A 90 -2.71 -5.63 9.18
CA ALA A 90 -1.49 -5.00 8.70
C ALA A 90 -0.98 -4.09 9.83
N ASP A 91 0.29 -3.70 9.82
CA ASP A 91 0.86 -2.83 10.85
C ASP A 91 0.31 -1.39 10.74
N GLU A 92 -0.04 -0.95 9.53
CA GLU A 92 -0.48 0.41 9.23
C GLU A 92 -1.81 0.45 8.48
N CYS A 93 -2.49 1.59 8.57
CA CYS A 93 -3.68 1.97 7.81
C CYS A 93 -3.38 3.24 7.04
N TRP A 94 -3.62 3.19 5.73
CA TRP A 94 -3.38 4.31 4.84
C TRP A 94 -4.71 4.93 4.40
N SER A 95 -4.78 6.25 4.35
CA SER A 95 -5.90 6.97 3.72
C SER A 95 -5.58 7.37 2.28
N TYR A 96 -6.55 7.21 1.39
CA TYR A 96 -6.51 7.74 0.03
C TYR A 96 -6.39 9.27 -0.02
N ASP A 97 -6.75 9.98 1.06
CA ASP A 97 -6.60 11.44 1.16
C ASP A 97 -5.13 11.89 1.11
N GLY A 98 -4.20 11.01 1.49
CA GLY A 98 -2.75 11.24 1.40
C GLY A 98 -2.11 10.69 0.12
N LEU A 99 -2.90 10.09 -0.78
CA LEU A 99 -2.39 9.47 -1.98
C LEU A 99 -2.24 10.50 -3.10
N HIS A 100 -1.00 10.70 -3.54
CA HIS A 100 -0.65 11.62 -4.60
C HIS A 100 -0.05 10.86 -5.78
N ILE A 101 -0.79 10.74 -6.88
CA ILE A 101 -0.23 10.23 -8.14
C ILE A 101 0.78 11.24 -8.68
N LEU A 102 1.97 10.75 -9.04
CA LEU A 102 3.04 11.59 -9.58
C LEU A 102 2.70 12.02 -11.00
N GLU A 103 2.95 13.29 -11.29
CA GLU A 103 2.67 13.90 -12.59
C GLU A 103 3.91 14.65 -13.10
N ASN A 104 3.99 14.83 -14.42
CA ASN A 104 5.06 15.60 -15.04
C ASN A 104 5.11 17.02 -14.48
N GLY A 105 6.30 17.45 -14.07
CA GLY A 105 6.55 18.75 -13.46
C GLY A 105 6.58 18.75 -11.93
N ASP A 106 6.11 17.70 -11.26
CA ASP A 106 6.29 17.56 -9.81
C ASP A 106 7.78 17.52 -9.46
N ILE A 107 8.15 18.03 -8.29
CA ILE A 107 9.53 17.93 -7.78
C ILE A 107 9.53 16.87 -6.69
N LEU A 108 10.32 15.82 -6.90
CA LEU A 108 10.46 14.72 -5.97
C LEU A 108 11.89 14.68 -5.41
N THR A 109 12.00 14.45 -4.11
CA THR A 109 13.25 14.13 -3.43
C THR A 109 13.09 12.75 -2.80
N VAL A 110 14.03 11.84 -3.06
CA VAL A 110 14.07 10.50 -2.48
C VAL A 110 15.24 10.43 -1.51
N ASN A 111 14.97 9.96 -0.31
CA ASN A 111 15.91 9.83 0.79
C ASN A 111 16.28 8.37 1.01
N SER A 112 17.47 8.11 1.56
CA SER A 112 17.88 6.76 1.93
C SER A 112 16.98 6.20 3.02
N LYS A 113 16.75 4.88 2.97
CA LYS A 113 16.09 4.16 4.06
C LYS A 113 16.96 4.03 5.31
N ASP A 114 18.27 3.87 5.10
CA ASP A 114 19.22 3.69 6.19
C ASP A 114 19.47 5.01 6.95
N ASP A 115 19.41 6.12 6.22
CA ASP A 115 19.49 7.47 6.77
C ASP A 115 18.51 8.41 6.02
N PRO A 116 17.35 8.72 6.62
CA PRO A 116 16.35 9.60 6.02
C PRO A 116 16.86 11.02 5.71
N ASN A 117 17.99 11.45 6.27
CA ASN A 117 18.57 12.77 5.96
C ASN A 117 19.45 12.74 4.69
N THR A 118 19.85 11.57 4.22
CA THR A 118 20.66 11.42 3.02
C THR A 118 19.77 11.41 1.79
N ILE A 119 19.93 12.41 0.91
CA ILE A 119 19.24 12.48 -0.39
C ILE A 119 19.96 11.57 -1.38
N ILE A 120 19.26 10.58 -1.93
CA ILE A 120 19.80 9.66 -2.94
C ILE A 120 19.36 10.03 -4.36
N TRP A 121 18.28 10.80 -4.49
CA TRP A 121 17.83 11.34 -5.76
C TRP A 121 16.98 12.59 -5.55
N LYS A 122 17.10 13.56 -6.45
CA LYS A 122 16.24 14.74 -6.48
C LYS A 122 16.09 15.22 -7.91
N GLY A 123 14.85 15.48 -8.33
CA GLY A 123 14.60 15.92 -9.69
C GLY A 123 13.17 16.31 -9.96
N THR A 124 12.95 16.80 -11.18
CA THR A 124 11.61 17.03 -11.72
C THR A 124 11.12 15.76 -12.37
N ILE A 125 9.89 15.37 -12.03
CA ILE A 125 9.20 14.23 -12.61
C ILE A 125 8.97 14.47 -14.10
N LYS A 126 9.44 13.52 -14.90
CA LYS A 126 9.33 13.42 -16.34
C LYS A 126 9.05 11.97 -16.67
N LEU A 127 7.78 11.60 -16.62
CA LEU A 127 7.27 10.29 -16.95
C LEU A 127 7.20 10.18 -18.47
N SER A 128 8.09 9.36 -19.02
CA SER A 128 7.99 8.91 -20.41
C SER A 128 7.00 7.75 -20.46
N GLY A 129 5.95 7.92 -21.27
CA GLY A 129 5.01 6.82 -21.53
C GLY A 129 5.71 5.75 -22.36
N LEU A 130 5.51 4.48 -22.01
CA LEU A 130 5.83 3.41 -22.95
C LEU A 130 4.78 3.46 -24.08
N ALA A 131 5.22 3.74 -25.32
CA ALA A 131 4.44 3.45 -26.53
C ALA A 131 3.91 2.00 -26.45
N PRO A 132 2.74 1.67 -27.05
CA PRO A 132 1.77 0.67 -26.56
C PRO A 132 2.45 -0.68 -26.28
N GLY A 133 2.85 -0.85 -25.03
CA GLY A 133 3.84 -1.85 -24.66
C GLY A 133 4.12 -1.70 -23.18
N CYS A 134 3.12 -2.05 -22.36
CA CYS A 134 3.27 -2.13 -20.91
C CYS A 134 4.52 -2.96 -20.57
N ALA A 135 5.44 -2.39 -19.77
CA ALA A 135 6.49 -3.22 -19.19
C ALA A 135 5.83 -4.09 -18.11
N HIS A 136 6.02 -5.41 -18.22
CA HIS A 136 5.66 -6.32 -17.15
C HIS A 136 6.79 -6.33 -16.13
N VAL A 137 6.51 -5.86 -14.93
CA VAL A 137 7.41 -6.03 -13.80
C VAL A 137 7.07 -7.35 -13.14
N ASN A 138 8.08 -8.20 -12.96
CA ASN A 138 7.95 -9.55 -12.40
C ASN A 138 6.89 -10.41 -13.12
N GLY A 139 6.66 -10.17 -14.42
CA GLY A 139 5.74 -10.96 -15.25
C GLY A 139 4.24 -10.72 -15.01
N VAL A 140 3.84 -9.85 -14.06
CA VAL A 140 2.44 -9.74 -13.64
C VAL A 140 1.91 -8.29 -13.60
N LEU A 141 2.75 -7.31 -13.24
CA LEU A 141 2.31 -5.92 -13.03
C LEU A 141 2.60 -5.06 -14.26
N LYS A 142 1.57 -4.43 -14.84
CA LYS A 142 1.75 -3.45 -15.92
C LYS A 142 2.14 -2.10 -15.34
N VAL A 143 3.26 -1.59 -15.83
CA VAL A 143 3.73 -0.24 -15.54
C VAL A 143 3.61 0.60 -16.80
N PHE A 144 2.97 1.77 -16.68
CA PHE A 144 2.62 2.61 -17.83
C PHE A 144 3.66 3.68 -18.16
N SER A 145 4.55 4.02 -17.23
CA SER A 145 5.57 5.04 -17.44
C SER A 145 6.80 4.81 -16.58
N PHE A 146 7.93 5.43 -16.95
CA PHE A 146 9.12 5.49 -16.12
C PHE A 146 9.66 6.92 -16.10
N GLN A 147 10.30 7.27 -15.00
CA GLN A 147 11.05 8.51 -14.90
C GLN A 147 12.20 8.52 -15.92
N GLU A 148 12.26 9.56 -16.74
CA GLU A 148 13.37 9.81 -17.65
C GLU A 148 14.69 9.96 -16.88
N ASP A 149 15.78 9.56 -17.53
CA ASP A 149 17.15 9.67 -16.99
C ASP A 149 17.39 8.94 -15.66
N THR A 150 16.52 7.99 -15.30
CA THR A 150 16.67 7.13 -14.12
C THR A 150 16.63 5.67 -14.53
N ASP A 151 17.54 4.86 -13.96
CA ASP A 151 17.52 3.42 -14.17
C ASP A 151 16.18 2.81 -13.71
N LYS A 152 15.59 1.96 -14.54
CA LYS A 152 14.24 1.42 -14.30
C LYS A 152 14.19 0.57 -13.03
N ASN A 153 15.22 -0.25 -12.77
CA ASN A 153 15.24 -1.12 -11.60
C ASN A 153 15.38 -0.31 -10.32
N THR A 154 16.20 0.74 -10.37
CA THR A 154 16.36 1.70 -9.27
C THR A 154 15.04 2.42 -8.98
N TRP A 155 14.35 2.90 -10.02
CA TRP A 155 13.03 3.52 -9.88
C TRP A 155 12.02 2.54 -9.26
N LEU A 156 11.91 1.32 -9.79
CA LEU A 156 11.04 0.28 -9.25
C LEU A 156 11.31 0.01 -7.77
N LYS A 157 12.58 -0.16 -7.43
CA LYS A 157 13.02 -0.42 -6.06
C LYS A 157 12.49 0.63 -5.10
N TRP A 158 12.63 1.91 -5.44
CA TRP A 158 12.21 2.98 -4.53
C TRP A 158 10.72 2.96 -4.21
N PHE A 159 9.87 2.60 -5.16
CA PHE A 159 8.42 2.57 -4.96
C PHE A 159 7.93 1.27 -4.32
N PHE A 160 8.50 0.12 -4.68
CA PHE A 160 8.11 -1.15 -4.07
C PHE A 160 8.64 -1.33 -2.66
N GLU A 161 9.80 -0.73 -2.38
CA GLU A 161 10.34 -0.74 -1.03
C GLU A 161 9.84 0.47 -0.22
N GLU A 162 9.09 1.41 -0.79
CA GLU A 162 8.53 2.54 -0.04
C GLU A 162 9.59 3.45 0.59
N TYR A 163 10.51 3.94 -0.25
CA TYR A 163 11.56 4.85 0.20
C TYR A 163 10.98 6.16 0.76
N PRO A 164 11.57 6.71 1.83
CA PRO A 164 11.18 8.03 2.34
C PRO A 164 11.41 9.09 1.27
N ALA A 165 10.47 10.03 1.16
CA ALA A 165 10.50 11.03 0.11
C ALA A 165 9.83 12.33 0.53
N LYS A 166 10.12 13.37 -0.24
CA LYS A 166 9.44 14.66 -0.20
C LYS A 166 8.91 15.03 -1.56
N LEU A 167 7.70 15.57 -1.60
CA LEU A 167 7.00 15.93 -2.84
C LEU A 167 6.56 17.39 -2.83
N ILE A 168 6.89 18.12 -3.90
CA ILE A 168 6.29 19.41 -4.20
C ILE A 168 5.47 19.24 -5.47
N LYS A 169 4.15 19.23 -5.32
CA LYS A 169 3.22 19.17 -6.44
C LYS A 169 3.27 20.47 -7.24
N ILE A 170 3.34 20.35 -8.57
CA ILE A 170 3.24 21.53 -9.45
C ILE A 170 1.82 22.08 -9.49
N ARG A 171 0.82 21.21 -9.33
CA ARG A 171 -0.59 21.55 -9.17
C ARG A 171 -1.06 21.07 -7.80
N PRO A 172 -1.48 21.97 -6.90
CA PRO A 172 -2.12 21.56 -5.66
C PRO A 172 -3.36 20.71 -6.01
N GLN A 173 -3.51 19.54 -5.38
CA GLN A 173 -4.80 18.84 -5.41
C GLN A 173 -5.84 19.75 -4.76
N ARG A 174 -6.99 19.90 -5.43
CA ARG A 174 -8.13 20.72 -4.95
C ARG A 174 -8.88 20.02 -3.83
#